data_AF-A0A8S0H6M8-F1
#
_entry.id   AF-A0A8S0H6M8-F1
#
_cell.length_a   1.000
_cell.length_b   1.000
_cell.length_c   1.000
_cell.angle_alpha   90.00
_cell.angle_beta   90.00
_cell.angle_gamma   90.00
#
_symmetry.space_group_name_H-M   'P 1'
#
loop_
_entity.id
_entity.type
_entity.pdbx_description
1 polymer ?
#
loop_
_entity_poly.entity_id
_entity_poly.type
_entity_poly.pdbx_seq_one_letter_code
_entity_poly.pdbx_strand_id
1 'polypeptide(L)'
;MAERLQAPVALTTNARGLLPCGHPLLLDGVQSSAHGRALIDEADVVLAVGTELGETDYDFFGLGPLRFKGSLIRLDIDPMQVMGVQRAHVGLVGDALEGLQALLGKVAPANSRGRWALDSVQRVNQTERAGWTPKQQGLQGLLDLLRDHLDAPILVGDSTQPVYQGACGYQAPAPASWFNAGSGYGTLGYGLPAAMGAKLARPERPVVALVGDGGLQFASGELIAAKEAQIGVILLVWNNQCYGEIRDYMQARDIVPLGVDILTPDFQAMARSFHVAHHRADSPRSCKTCCTPSRTPANR
;
A
#
# COMPACT_ATOMS: atom_id res chain seq x y z
N MET A 1 4.29 12.66 -17.59
CA MET A 1 4.98 13.76 -16.86
C MET A 1 6.34 13.31 -16.34
N ALA A 2 6.40 12.24 -15.54
CA ALA A 2 7.63 11.70 -14.96
C ALA A 2 8.80 11.58 -15.97
N GLU A 3 8.58 10.90 -17.09
CA GLU A 3 9.57 10.73 -18.15
C GLU A 3 9.94 12.05 -18.86
N ARG A 4 8.98 12.97 -18.99
CA ARG A 4 9.21 14.27 -19.63
C ARG A 4 10.14 15.14 -18.79
N LEU A 5 9.95 15.10 -17.47
CA LEU A 5 10.77 15.81 -16.50
C LEU A 5 12.06 15.06 -16.13
N GLN A 6 12.13 13.75 -16.40
CA GLN A 6 13.17 12.87 -15.87
C GLN A 6 13.31 13.06 -14.34
N ALA A 7 12.18 13.02 -13.62
CA ALA A 7 12.12 13.32 -12.19
C ALA A 7 11.75 12.06 -11.37
N PRO A 8 12.32 11.88 -10.16
CA PRO A 8 11.85 10.88 -9.21
C PRO A 8 10.36 11.07 -8.90
N VAL A 9 9.63 9.96 -8.75
CA VAL A 9 8.21 9.96 -8.45
C VAL A 9 7.97 9.11 -7.21
N ALA A 10 7.42 9.72 -6.16
CA ALA A 10 6.83 9.01 -5.05
C ALA A 10 5.32 8.90 -5.25
N LEU A 11 4.75 7.75 -4.91
CA LEU A 11 3.31 7.52 -4.91
C LEU A 11 2.85 7.35 -3.46
N THR A 12 1.80 8.07 -3.07
CA THR A 12 1.08 7.80 -1.82
C THR A 12 0.48 6.41 -1.83
N THR A 13 0.02 5.91 -0.68
CA THR A 13 -0.58 4.58 -0.58
C THR A 13 -1.63 4.34 -1.66
N ASN A 14 -2.57 5.27 -1.84
CA ASN A 14 -3.68 5.12 -2.79
C ASN A 14 -3.31 5.43 -4.26
N ALA A 15 -2.15 6.05 -4.49
CA ALA A 15 -1.64 6.35 -5.84
C ALA A 15 -0.81 5.20 -6.44
N ARG A 16 -0.54 4.13 -5.68
CA ARG A 16 0.24 2.99 -6.16
C ARG A 16 -0.38 2.37 -7.41
N GLY A 17 0.48 2.01 -8.36
CA GLY A 17 0.10 1.47 -9.66
C GLY A 17 -0.10 2.52 -10.76
N LEU A 18 -0.02 3.82 -10.45
CA LEU A 18 0.04 4.87 -11.48
C LEU A 18 1.31 4.81 -12.34
N LEU A 19 2.41 4.29 -11.77
CA LEU A 19 3.59 3.89 -12.54
C LEU A 19 3.68 2.35 -12.56
N PRO A 20 4.13 1.76 -13.69
CA PRO A 20 4.26 0.31 -13.79
C PRO A 20 5.32 -0.22 -12.81
N CYS A 21 5.19 -1.50 -12.45
CA CYS A 21 6.19 -2.20 -11.65
C CYS A 21 7.57 -2.10 -12.31
N GLY A 22 8.60 -1.83 -11.50
CA GLY A 22 9.98 -1.66 -11.96
C GLY A 22 10.24 -0.36 -12.73
N HIS A 23 9.31 0.61 -12.76
CA HIS A 23 9.55 1.89 -13.42
C HIS A 23 10.79 2.59 -12.80
N PRO A 24 11.78 3.02 -13.60
CA PRO A 24 13.09 3.40 -13.07
C PRO A 24 13.10 4.75 -12.32
N LEU A 25 12.03 5.55 -12.46
CA LEU A 25 11.82 6.79 -11.70
C LEU A 25 10.95 6.61 -10.45
N LEU A 26 10.49 5.39 -10.13
CA LEU A 26 9.59 5.16 -9.00
C LEU A 26 10.36 4.99 -7.68
N LEU A 27 10.14 5.89 -6.73
CA LEU A 27 10.45 5.68 -5.31
C LEU A 27 9.39 4.75 -4.72
N ASP A 28 9.81 3.55 -4.34
CA ASP A 28 8.90 2.44 -4.08
C ASP A 28 8.53 2.35 -2.60
N GLY A 29 7.70 3.28 -2.11
CA GLY A 29 7.29 3.31 -0.69
C GLY A 29 8.33 3.82 0.28
N VAL A 30 9.41 4.38 -0.24
CA VAL A 30 10.56 4.85 0.53
C VAL A 30 10.51 6.35 0.81
N GLN A 31 9.49 7.06 0.32
CA GLN A 31 9.41 8.52 0.44
C GLN A 31 9.33 9.03 1.89
N SER A 32 8.84 8.20 2.80
CA SER A 32 8.75 8.51 4.23
C SER A 32 10.06 8.22 4.98
N SER A 33 10.97 7.42 4.40
CA SER A 33 12.23 7.04 5.03
C SER A 33 13.22 8.20 5.11
N ALA A 34 14.26 8.07 5.93
CA ALA A 34 15.31 9.08 6.01
C ALA A 34 16.01 9.30 4.66
N HIS A 35 16.27 8.23 3.89
CA HIS A 35 16.90 8.33 2.57
C HIS A 35 15.96 8.93 1.51
N GLY A 36 14.67 8.59 1.55
CA GLY A 36 13.67 9.18 0.66
C GLY A 36 13.45 10.67 0.93
N ARG A 37 13.37 11.05 2.21
CA ARG A 37 13.28 12.45 2.63
C ARG A 37 14.53 13.25 2.26
N ALA A 38 15.72 12.67 2.41
CA ALA A 38 16.96 13.32 1.96
C ALA A 38 16.93 13.61 0.44
N LEU A 39 16.41 12.69 -0.37
CA LEU A 39 16.23 12.92 -1.81
C LEU A 39 15.17 14.00 -2.11
N ILE A 40 14.08 14.05 -1.34
CA ILE A 40 13.09 15.15 -1.45
C ILE A 40 13.74 16.50 -1.10
N ASP A 41 14.61 16.53 -0.08
CA ASP A 41 15.36 17.72 0.33
C ASP A 41 16.39 18.19 -0.71
N GLU A 42 16.88 17.30 -1.58
CA GLU A 42 17.76 17.66 -2.71
C GLU A 42 16.99 18.38 -3.84
N ALA A 43 15.66 18.24 -3.90
CA ALA A 43 14.86 18.80 -4.98
C ALA A 43 14.75 20.33 -4.87
N ASP A 44 15.04 21.02 -5.98
CA ASP A 44 14.82 22.45 -6.15
C ASP A 44 13.34 22.79 -6.41
N VAL A 45 12.58 21.83 -6.94
CA VAL A 45 11.13 21.93 -7.12
C VAL A 45 10.47 20.58 -6.81
N VAL A 46 9.38 20.60 -6.05
CA VAL A 46 8.49 19.46 -5.85
C VAL A 46 7.13 19.77 -6.46
N LEU A 47 6.67 18.91 -7.38
CA LEU A 47 5.33 18.96 -7.95
C LEU A 47 4.45 17.92 -7.24
N ALA A 48 3.61 18.38 -6.31
CA ALA A 48 2.61 17.56 -5.63
C ALA A 48 1.30 17.59 -6.43
N VAL A 49 0.75 16.42 -6.77
CA VAL A 49 -0.44 16.30 -7.62
C VAL A 49 -1.48 15.43 -6.93
N GLY A 50 -2.68 15.97 -6.69
CA GLY A 50 -3.82 15.24 -6.12
C GLY A 50 -3.47 14.51 -4.82
N THR A 51 -2.74 15.18 -3.93
CA THR A 51 -2.24 14.59 -2.70
C THR A 51 -2.43 15.57 -1.57
N GLU A 52 -2.93 15.06 -0.45
CA GLU A 52 -3.05 15.84 0.78
C GLU A 52 -1.67 16.21 1.33
N LEU A 53 -0.63 15.43 0.97
CA LEU A 53 0.60 15.32 1.76
C LEU A 53 0.19 15.12 3.21
N GLY A 54 -0.58 14.06 3.48
CA GLY A 54 -1.09 13.71 4.80
C GLY A 54 -0.05 12.96 5.62
N GLU A 55 -0.08 13.14 6.95
CA GLU A 55 0.92 12.60 7.88
C GLU A 55 1.15 11.09 7.70
N THR A 56 0.08 10.32 7.47
CA THR A 56 0.19 8.87 7.31
C THR A 56 0.83 8.43 5.99
N ASP A 57 0.94 9.31 4.99
CA ASP A 57 1.62 9.02 3.72
C ASP A 57 3.12 9.38 3.75
N TYR A 58 3.52 10.38 4.54
CA TYR A 58 4.90 10.87 4.56
C TYR A 58 5.64 10.64 5.89
N ASP A 59 4.97 10.48 7.03
CA ASP A 59 5.57 10.32 8.37
C ASP A 59 5.39 8.94 8.99
N PHE A 60 5.42 7.92 8.14
CA PHE A 60 5.33 6.53 8.53
C PHE A 60 6.34 6.10 9.62
N PHE A 61 7.53 6.72 9.66
CA PHE A 61 8.60 6.40 10.62
C PHE A 61 8.73 7.38 11.78
N GLY A 62 7.81 8.36 11.92
CA GLY A 62 7.85 9.34 13.01
C GLY A 62 9.10 10.24 12.99
N LEU A 63 9.55 10.61 11.79
CA LEU A 63 10.67 11.53 11.56
C LEU A 63 10.21 13.01 11.60
N GLY A 64 8.92 13.27 11.80
CA GLY A 64 8.32 14.59 11.90
C GLY A 64 7.80 15.11 10.55
N PRO A 65 7.39 16.39 10.47
CA PRO A 65 6.79 16.94 9.27
C PRO A 65 7.75 16.91 8.08
N LEU A 66 7.24 16.54 6.91
CA LEU A 66 7.98 16.64 5.65
C LEU A 66 8.34 18.11 5.39
N ARG A 67 9.58 18.36 4.98
CA ARG A 67 10.07 19.70 4.66
C ARG A 67 10.52 19.72 3.20
N PHE A 68 10.42 20.89 2.58
CA PHE A 68 10.87 21.12 1.22
C PHE A 68 11.82 22.31 1.24
N LYS A 69 13.08 22.10 0.84
CA LYS A 69 14.02 23.21 0.63
C LYS A 69 13.72 23.96 -0.66
N GLY A 70 13.27 23.24 -1.69
CA GLY A 70 12.84 23.78 -2.97
C GLY A 70 11.43 24.36 -2.96
N SER A 71 11.01 24.84 -4.13
CA SER A 71 9.65 25.35 -4.35
C SER A 71 8.63 24.21 -4.43
N LEU A 72 7.57 24.30 -3.63
CA LEU A 72 6.43 23.38 -3.70
C LEU A 72 5.38 23.93 -4.68
N ILE A 73 5.14 23.20 -5.77
CA ILE A 73 4.00 23.42 -6.69
C ILE A 73 2.93 22.39 -6.34
N ARG A 74 1.70 22.83 -6.10
CA ARG A 74 0.55 21.94 -5.84
C ARG A 74 -0.47 22.04 -6.96
N LEU A 75 -0.82 20.91 -7.54
CA LEU A 75 -1.98 20.73 -8.41
C LEU A 75 -3.01 19.90 -7.67
N ASP A 76 -4.11 20.51 -7.28
CA ASP A 76 -5.15 19.82 -6.52
C ASP A 76 -6.54 20.35 -6.88
N ILE A 77 -7.55 19.48 -6.81
CA ILE A 77 -8.93 19.86 -7.07
C ILE A 77 -9.50 20.68 -5.91
N ASP A 78 -8.99 20.46 -4.70
CA ASP A 78 -9.39 21.17 -3.50
C ASP A 78 -8.47 22.38 -3.22
N PRO A 79 -8.98 23.62 -3.26
CA PRO A 79 -8.19 24.81 -2.94
C PRO A 79 -7.63 24.80 -1.50
N MET A 80 -8.21 24.04 -0.57
CA MET A 80 -7.68 23.90 0.79
C MET A 80 -6.41 23.07 0.85
N GLN A 81 -6.19 22.14 -0.07
CA GLN A 81 -4.91 21.44 -0.17
C GLN A 81 -3.80 22.38 -0.64
N VAL A 82 -4.12 23.29 -1.57
CA VAL A 82 -3.17 24.32 -2.05
C VAL A 82 -2.76 25.29 -0.94
N MET A 83 -3.70 25.67 -0.09
CA MET A 83 -3.54 26.69 0.96
C MET A 83 -3.20 26.11 2.35
N GLY A 84 -3.25 24.79 2.50
CA GLY A 84 -3.22 24.08 3.78
C GLY A 84 -1.86 24.05 4.47
N VAL A 85 -1.66 23.03 5.32
CA VAL A 85 -0.50 22.91 6.24
C VAL A 85 0.84 23.07 5.51
N GLN A 86 0.97 22.46 4.34
CA GLN A 86 2.13 22.63 3.46
C GLN A 86 1.76 23.57 2.32
N ARG A 87 1.85 24.88 2.60
CA ARG A 87 1.46 25.95 1.67
C ARG A 87 2.27 25.88 0.38
N ALA A 88 1.58 25.88 -0.75
CA ALA A 88 2.22 25.92 -2.06
C ALA A 88 2.90 27.28 -2.31
N HIS A 89 4.05 27.26 -2.98
CA HIS A 89 4.64 28.45 -3.61
C HIS A 89 3.87 28.81 -4.88
N VAL A 90 3.44 27.79 -5.63
CA VAL A 90 2.53 27.93 -6.78
C VAL A 90 1.38 26.95 -6.63
N GLY A 91 0.18 27.49 -6.56
CA GLY A 91 -1.05 26.72 -6.47
C GLY A 91 -1.77 26.63 -7.81
N LEU A 92 -2.12 25.42 -8.23
CA LEU A 92 -2.92 25.13 -9.42
C LEU A 92 -4.18 24.41 -8.93
N VAL A 93 -5.33 25.08 -8.99
CA VAL A 93 -6.60 24.48 -8.60
C VAL A 93 -7.24 23.85 -9.83
N GLY A 94 -7.46 22.55 -9.80
CA GLY A 94 -8.08 21.82 -10.91
C GLY A 94 -7.89 20.32 -10.84
N ASP A 95 -8.53 19.61 -11.77
CA ASP A 95 -8.37 18.17 -11.91
C ASP A 95 -6.91 17.78 -12.22
N ALA A 96 -6.47 16.66 -11.64
CA ALA A 96 -5.10 16.18 -11.76
C ALA A 96 -4.74 15.78 -13.20
N LEU A 97 -5.65 15.13 -13.92
CA LEU A 97 -5.42 14.69 -15.31
C LEU A 97 -5.36 15.89 -16.24
N GLU A 98 -6.36 16.77 -16.18
CA GLU A 98 -6.43 17.97 -17.02
C GLU A 98 -5.23 18.90 -16.75
N GLY A 99 -4.91 19.13 -15.47
CA GLY A 99 -3.77 19.96 -15.09
C GLY A 99 -2.44 19.38 -15.55
N LEU A 100 -2.22 18.08 -15.39
CA LEU A 100 -1.00 17.42 -15.89
C LEU A 100 -0.89 17.47 -17.41
N GLN A 101 -1.99 17.31 -18.15
CA GLN A 101 -2.01 17.43 -19.61
C GLN A 101 -1.67 18.86 -20.06
N ALA A 102 -2.24 19.87 -19.42
CA ALA A 102 -1.95 21.27 -19.71
C ALA A 102 -0.47 21.63 -19.42
N LEU A 103 0.09 21.11 -18.33
CA LEU A 103 1.52 21.27 -18.01
C LEU A 103 2.40 20.54 -19.03
N LEU A 104 2.05 19.31 -19.43
CA LEU A 104 2.80 18.54 -20.43
C LEU A 104 2.93 19.27 -21.77
N GLY A 105 1.92 20.04 -22.17
CA GLY A 105 1.96 20.86 -23.39
C GLY A 105 2.89 22.08 -23.31
N LYS A 106 3.30 22.48 -22.11
CA LYS A 106 4.12 23.69 -21.87
C LYS A 106 5.54 23.36 -21.40
N VAL A 107 5.76 22.16 -20.86
CA VAL A 107 7.05 21.73 -20.34
C VAL A 107 7.90 21.12 -21.45
N ALA A 108 9.02 21.78 -21.76
CA ALA A 108 10.03 21.21 -22.63
C ALA A 108 10.55 19.89 -22.04
N PRO A 109 10.87 18.88 -22.87
CA PRO A 109 11.61 17.72 -22.39
C PRO A 109 12.85 18.17 -21.63
N ALA A 110 13.05 17.61 -20.44
CA ALA A 110 14.25 17.90 -19.69
C ALA A 110 15.47 17.51 -20.54
N ASN A 111 16.33 18.49 -20.84
CA ASN A 111 17.70 18.19 -21.22
C ASN A 111 18.30 17.53 -19.98
N SER A 112 18.51 16.21 -20.05
CA SER A 112 18.86 15.37 -18.92
C SER A 112 19.87 16.07 -18.02
N ARG A 113 19.52 16.29 -16.74
CA ARG A 113 20.52 16.53 -15.67
C ARG A 113 21.34 15.24 -15.47
N GLY A 114 21.90 14.68 -16.55
CA GLY A 114 22.47 13.34 -16.61
C GLY A 114 21.49 12.25 -16.18
N ARG A 115 22.02 11.21 -15.54
CA ARG A 115 21.25 10.10 -14.95
C ARG A 115 20.83 10.36 -13.50
N TRP A 116 20.90 11.60 -12.99
CA TRP A 116 20.68 11.90 -11.56
C TRP A 116 19.40 11.27 -10.99
N ALA A 117 18.26 11.42 -11.68
CA ALA A 117 17.00 10.90 -11.17
C ALA A 117 16.97 9.37 -11.11
N LEU A 118 17.46 8.71 -12.17
CA LEU A 118 17.54 7.25 -12.26
C LEU A 118 18.50 6.70 -11.20
N ASP A 119 19.71 7.26 -11.13
CA ASP A 119 20.76 6.85 -10.20
C ASP A 119 20.32 7.10 -8.74
N SER A 120 19.60 8.21 -8.47
CA SER A 120 19.09 8.53 -7.13
C SER A 120 17.96 7.60 -6.68
N VAL A 121 16.98 7.35 -7.56
CA VAL A 121 15.88 6.41 -7.26
C VAL A 121 16.44 5.01 -7.02
N GLN A 122 17.34 4.54 -7.89
CA GLN A 122 17.98 3.25 -7.74
C GLN A 122 18.74 3.15 -6.41
N ARG A 123 19.55 4.16 -6.09
CA ARG A 123 20.32 4.22 -4.83
C ARG A 123 19.38 4.13 -3.62
N VAL A 124 18.37 4.99 -3.53
CA VAL A 124 17.46 5.03 -2.37
C VAL A 124 16.71 3.70 -2.22
N ASN A 125 16.10 3.19 -3.29
CA ASN A 125 15.38 1.92 -3.24
C ASN A 125 16.29 0.75 -2.83
N GLN A 126 17.53 0.70 -3.34
CA GLN A 126 18.48 -0.36 -2.99
C GLN A 126 18.94 -0.27 -1.54
N THR A 127 19.23 0.94 -1.04
CA THR A 127 19.64 1.16 0.35
C THR A 127 18.53 0.73 1.31
N GLU A 128 17.28 1.11 1.06
CA GLU A 128 16.13 0.73 1.89
C GLU A 128 15.89 -0.77 1.88
N ARG A 129 15.90 -1.39 0.69
CA ARG A 129 15.71 -2.84 0.55
C ARG A 129 16.83 -3.66 1.20
N ALA A 130 18.07 -3.16 1.15
CA ALA A 130 19.20 -3.81 1.80
C ALA A 130 19.11 -3.74 3.34
N GLY A 131 18.40 -2.75 3.89
CA GLY A 131 18.17 -2.59 5.32
C GLY A 131 17.02 -3.45 5.88
N TRP A 132 16.26 -4.15 5.04
CA TRP A 132 15.13 -4.94 5.50
C TRP A 132 15.55 -6.15 6.33
N THR A 133 14.88 -6.33 7.47
CA THR A 133 14.99 -7.53 8.30
C THR A 133 14.47 -8.78 7.57
N PRO A 134 14.85 -10.00 8.01
CA PRO A 134 14.31 -11.23 7.43
C PRO A 134 12.77 -11.30 7.45
N LYS A 135 12.12 -10.74 8.47
CA LYS A 135 10.66 -10.64 8.57
C LYS A 135 10.09 -9.76 7.45
N GLN A 136 10.66 -8.57 7.25
CA GLN A 136 10.24 -7.65 6.18
C GLN A 136 10.45 -8.25 4.79
N GLN A 137 11.58 -8.91 4.56
CA GLN A 137 11.86 -9.64 3.32
C GLN A 137 10.82 -10.75 3.06
N GLY A 138 10.45 -11.51 4.11
CA GLY A 138 9.42 -12.53 4.01
C GLY A 138 8.03 -11.97 3.69
N LEU A 139 7.64 -10.88 4.36
CA LEU A 139 6.38 -10.18 4.10
C LEU A 139 6.33 -9.58 2.69
N GLN A 140 7.43 -8.97 2.23
CA GLN A 140 7.53 -8.47 0.87
C GLN A 140 7.42 -9.62 -0.14
N GLY A 141 8.10 -10.74 0.11
CA GLY A 141 8.03 -11.93 -0.73
C GLY A 141 6.62 -12.50 -0.84
N LEU A 142 5.81 -12.41 0.23
CA LEU A 142 4.38 -12.75 0.17
C LEU A 142 3.60 -11.82 -0.76
N LEU A 143 3.79 -10.50 -0.63
CA LEU A 143 3.08 -9.53 -1.46
C LEU A 143 3.46 -9.65 -2.95
N ASP A 144 4.76 -9.83 -3.23
CA ASP A 144 5.28 -10.06 -4.58
C ASP A 144 4.72 -11.38 -5.15
N LEU A 145 4.67 -12.44 -4.34
CA LEU A 145 4.06 -13.71 -4.74
C LEU A 145 2.59 -13.50 -5.16
N LEU A 146 1.79 -12.80 -4.35
CA LEU A 146 0.39 -12.52 -4.70
C LEU A 146 0.26 -11.73 -6.00
N ARG A 147 1.08 -10.68 -6.18
CA ARG A 147 1.12 -9.87 -7.40
C ARG A 147 1.45 -10.71 -8.64
N ASP A 148 2.48 -11.55 -8.55
CA ASP A 148 3.06 -12.23 -9.71
C ASP A 148 2.30 -13.50 -10.09
N HIS A 149 1.46 -14.03 -9.19
CA HIS A 149 0.75 -15.30 -9.38
C HIS A 149 -0.73 -15.15 -9.68
N LEU A 150 -1.32 -14.02 -9.31
CA LEU A 150 -2.69 -13.69 -9.62
C LEU A 150 -2.71 -12.75 -10.83
N ASP A 151 -3.72 -12.89 -11.69
CA ASP A 151 -3.85 -12.02 -12.85
C ASP A 151 -4.32 -10.62 -12.40
N ALA A 152 -3.41 -9.65 -12.41
CA ALA A 152 -3.64 -8.27 -12.00
C ALA A 152 -4.49 -8.14 -10.72
N PRO A 153 -4.06 -8.69 -9.56
CA PRO A 153 -4.89 -8.72 -8.35
C PRO A 153 -5.17 -7.34 -7.79
N ILE A 154 -6.29 -7.23 -7.08
CA ILE A 154 -6.56 -6.12 -6.15
C ILE A 154 -6.23 -6.62 -4.75
N LEU A 155 -5.26 -6.00 -4.08
CA LEU A 155 -4.98 -6.28 -2.68
C LEU A 155 -5.62 -5.18 -1.82
N VAL A 156 -6.45 -5.61 -0.87
CA VAL A 156 -7.15 -4.73 0.07
C VAL A 156 -6.65 -5.02 1.48
N GLY A 157 -6.09 -4.02 2.14
CA GLY A 157 -5.39 -4.20 3.42
C GLY A 157 -6.18 -3.74 4.64
N ASP A 158 -6.12 -4.54 5.70
CA ASP A 158 -6.45 -4.13 7.06
C ASP A 158 -5.21 -3.52 7.76
N SER A 159 -5.33 -3.11 9.03
CA SER A 159 -4.19 -2.69 9.85
C SER A 159 -3.39 -3.91 10.32
N THR A 160 -2.48 -4.40 9.47
CA THR A 160 -1.69 -5.61 9.71
C THR A 160 -0.27 -5.52 9.14
N GLN A 161 0.66 -6.34 9.66
CA GLN A 161 2.09 -6.26 9.30
C GLN A 161 2.39 -6.43 7.80
N PRO A 162 1.73 -7.34 7.05
CA PRO A 162 1.86 -7.38 5.59
C PRO A 162 1.47 -6.07 4.90
N VAL A 163 0.48 -5.34 5.42
CA VAL A 163 0.03 -4.07 4.83
C VAL A 163 1.01 -2.95 5.11
N TYR A 164 1.57 -2.90 6.33
CA TYR A 164 2.65 -1.99 6.69
C TYR A 164 3.91 -2.25 5.86
N GLN A 165 4.27 -3.52 5.62
CA GLN A 165 5.34 -3.84 4.66
C GLN A 165 4.98 -3.37 3.24
N GLY A 166 3.72 -3.53 2.83
CA GLY A 166 3.28 -3.06 1.52
C GLY A 166 3.40 -1.55 1.33
N ALA A 167 3.18 -0.76 2.39
CA ALA A 167 3.45 0.67 2.39
C ALA A 167 4.93 1.02 2.13
N CYS A 168 5.85 0.09 2.42
CA CYS A 168 7.30 0.26 2.27
C CYS A 168 7.89 -0.36 1.00
N GLY A 169 7.10 -1.02 0.13
CA GLY A 169 7.68 -1.68 -1.05
C GLY A 169 6.74 -2.44 -1.98
N TYR A 170 5.41 -2.38 -1.79
CA TYR A 170 4.50 -3.05 -2.70
C TYR A 170 4.30 -2.26 -3.99
N GLN A 171 4.81 -2.80 -5.09
CA GLN A 171 4.55 -2.27 -6.42
C GLN A 171 3.23 -2.84 -6.94
N ALA A 172 2.17 -2.05 -6.85
CA ALA A 172 0.86 -2.43 -7.36
C ALA A 172 0.90 -2.56 -8.91
N PRO A 173 0.32 -3.63 -9.48
CA PRO A 173 0.41 -3.89 -10.92
C PRO A 173 -0.42 -2.92 -11.79
N ALA A 174 -1.41 -2.24 -11.21
CA ALA A 174 -2.28 -1.30 -11.91
C ALA A 174 -2.84 -0.24 -10.95
N PRO A 175 -3.35 0.89 -11.46
CA PRO A 175 -4.09 1.85 -10.63
C PRO A 175 -5.28 1.17 -9.94
N ALA A 176 -5.63 1.65 -8.74
CA ALA A 176 -6.73 1.11 -7.94
C ALA A 176 -6.63 -0.40 -7.67
N SER A 177 -5.41 -0.95 -7.59
CA SER A 177 -5.16 -2.35 -7.24
C SER A 177 -4.51 -2.54 -5.86
N TRP A 178 -4.32 -1.45 -5.12
CA TRP A 178 -3.84 -1.43 -3.75
C TRP A 178 -4.52 -0.31 -2.98
N PHE A 179 -5.20 -0.64 -1.88
CA PHE A 179 -5.72 0.33 -0.91
C PHE A 179 -5.92 -0.37 0.43
N ASN A 180 -5.87 0.37 1.53
CA ASN A 180 -5.91 -0.22 2.86
C ASN A 180 -6.33 0.77 3.95
N ALA A 181 -6.62 0.24 5.14
CA ALA A 181 -6.89 1.01 6.36
C ALA A 181 -5.64 1.23 7.24
N GLY A 182 -4.45 0.78 6.81
CA GLY A 182 -3.17 1.04 7.49
C GLY A 182 -2.68 2.50 7.37
N SER A 183 -3.23 3.26 6.42
CA SER A 183 -3.07 4.72 6.32
C SER A 183 -4.40 5.41 6.69
N GLY A 184 -4.34 6.66 7.18
CA GLY A 184 -5.51 7.37 7.69
C GLY A 184 -5.90 6.91 9.10
N TYR A 185 -7.13 6.43 9.29
CA TYR A 185 -7.71 6.14 10.62
C TYR A 185 -7.21 4.84 11.28
N GLY A 186 -6.49 3.95 10.59
CA GLY A 186 -5.98 2.72 11.23
C GLY A 186 -7.08 1.70 11.59
N THR A 187 -8.15 1.61 10.80
CA THR A 187 -9.38 0.88 11.18
C THR A 187 -9.23 -0.65 11.06
N LEU A 188 -9.22 -1.34 12.21
CA LEU A 188 -9.31 -2.80 12.27
C LEU A 188 -10.68 -3.32 11.83
N GLY A 189 -10.71 -4.38 11.03
CA GLY A 189 -11.93 -4.99 10.49
C GLY A 189 -12.35 -4.44 9.13
N TYR A 190 -11.61 -3.49 8.56
CA TYR A 190 -11.88 -2.91 7.25
C TYR A 190 -11.65 -3.90 6.09
N GLY A 191 -10.63 -4.76 6.19
CA GLY A 191 -10.07 -5.47 5.03
C GLY A 191 -11.06 -6.38 4.30
N LEU A 192 -11.84 -7.18 5.04
CA LEU A 192 -12.82 -8.11 4.46
C LEU A 192 -14.00 -7.41 3.77
N PRO A 193 -14.78 -6.53 4.43
CA PRO A 193 -15.90 -5.85 3.77
C PRO A 193 -15.43 -4.95 2.61
N ALA A 194 -14.27 -4.29 2.72
CA ALA A 194 -13.71 -3.51 1.63
C ALA A 194 -13.31 -4.37 0.43
N ALA A 195 -12.74 -5.56 0.66
CA ALA A 195 -12.46 -6.52 -0.40
C ALA A 195 -13.72 -7.05 -1.08
N MET A 196 -14.79 -7.28 -0.31
CA MET A 196 -16.10 -7.65 -0.89
C MET A 196 -16.61 -6.55 -1.83
N GLY A 197 -16.53 -5.28 -1.42
CA GLY A 197 -16.87 -4.13 -2.27
C GLY A 197 -16.00 -4.07 -3.54
N ALA A 198 -14.70 -4.29 -3.42
CA ALA A 198 -13.79 -4.33 -4.56
C ALA A 198 -14.15 -5.47 -5.54
N LYS A 199 -14.51 -6.64 -5.01
CA LYS A 199 -14.92 -7.80 -5.82
C LYS A 199 -16.23 -7.55 -6.55
N LEU A 200 -17.19 -6.88 -5.92
CA LEU A 200 -18.42 -6.46 -6.59
C LEU A 200 -18.16 -5.43 -7.70
N ALA A 201 -17.23 -4.50 -7.49
CA ALA A 201 -16.87 -3.49 -8.47
C ALA A 201 -16.02 -4.04 -9.64
N ARG A 202 -15.26 -5.13 -9.42
CA ARG A 202 -14.37 -5.79 -10.40
C ARG A 202 -14.52 -7.32 -10.31
N PRO A 203 -15.66 -7.88 -10.74
CA PRO A 203 -15.97 -9.29 -10.57
C PRO A 203 -14.99 -10.23 -11.29
N GLU A 204 -14.35 -9.76 -12.36
CA GLU A 204 -13.37 -10.49 -13.16
C GLU A 204 -11.99 -10.61 -12.50
N ARG A 205 -11.63 -9.68 -11.60
CA ARG A 205 -10.29 -9.65 -10.99
C ARG A 205 -10.22 -10.50 -9.72
N PRO A 206 -9.08 -11.16 -9.45
CA PRO A 206 -8.83 -11.74 -8.14
C PRO A 206 -8.68 -10.61 -7.11
N VAL A 207 -9.41 -10.72 -6.01
CA VAL A 207 -9.35 -9.77 -4.89
C VAL A 207 -8.87 -10.49 -3.65
N VAL A 208 -7.83 -9.96 -3.01
CA VAL A 208 -7.25 -10.51 -1.79
C VAL A 208 -7.43 -9.53 -0.65
N ALA A 209 -8.09 -9.96 0.42
CA ALA A 209 -8.11 -9.23 1.69
C ALA A 209 -6.91 -9.66 2.53
N LEU A 210 -6.02 -8.72 2.86
CA LEU A 210 -4.89 -8.93 3.77
C LEU A 210 -5.29 -8.49 5.18
N VAL A 211 -5.57 -9.45 6.06
CA VAL A 211 -6.05 -9.18 7.42
C VAL A 211 -5.12 -9.79 8.46
N GLY A 212 -5.07 -9.20 9.66
CA GLY A 212 -4.52 -9.88 10.84
C GLY A 212 -5.56 -10.80 11.48
N ASP A 213 -5.11 -11.76 12.28
CA ASP A 213 -5.96 -12.57 13.16
C ASP A 213 -6.81 -11.74 14.13
N GLY A 214 -6.24 -10.68 14.72
CA GLY A 214 -6.99 -9.72 15.54
C GLY A 214 -7.93 -8.85 14.73
N GLY A 215 -7.48 -8.33 13.58
CA GLY A 215 -8.32 -7.50 12.70
C GLY A 215 -9.55 -8.24 12.17
N LEU A 216 -9.41 -9.52 11.81
CA LEU A 216 -10.55 -10.32 11.34
C LEU A 216 -11.65 -10.48 12.39
N GLN A 217 -11.33 -10.48 13.69
CA GLN A 217 -12.34 -10.65 14.74
C GLN A 217 -13.38 -9.51 14.74
N PHE A 218 -13.00 -8.30 14.32
CA PHE A 218 -13.92 -7.15 14.21
C PHE A 218 -14.99 -7.33 13.13
N ALA A 219 -14.72 -8.11 12.08
CA ALA A 219 -15.60 -8.25 10.92
C ALA A 219 -15.80 -9.72 10.51
N SER A 220 -15.59 -10.67 11.43
CA SER A 220 -15.69 -12.10 11.14
C SER A 220 -17.08 -12.53 10.65
N GLY A 221 -18.14 -11.83 11.11
CA GLY A 221 -19.51 -12.03 10.66
C GLY A 221 -19.70 -11.78 9.15
N GLU A 222 -18.84 -11.01 8.50
CA GLU A 222 -18.92 -10.78 7.05
C GLU A 222 -18.61 -12.04 6.23
N LEU A 223 -18.03 -13.09 6.84
CA LEU A 223 -17.79 -14.36 6.15
C LEU A 223 -19.09 -15.04 5.71
N ILE A 224 -20.14 -15.03 6.56
CA ILE A 224 -21.43 -15.61 6.17
C ILE A 224 -22.13 -14.73 5.14
N ALA A 225 -22.00 -13.41 5.24
CA ALA A 225 -22.55 -12.47 4.27
C ALA A 225 -21.90 -12.65 2.89
N ALA A 226 -20.57 -12.77 2.82
CA ALA A 226 -19.84 -13.07 1.58
C ALA A 226 -20.30 -14.40 0.97
N LYS A 227 -20.53 -15.42 1.79
CA LYS A 227 -21.02 -16.72 1.33
C LYS A 227 -22.45 -16.63 0.78
N GLU A 228 -23.36 -15.99 1.50
CA GLU A 228 -24.76 -15.78 1.11
C GLU A 228 -24.86 -14.99 -0.20
N ALA A 229 -24.11 -13.89 -0.31
CA ALA A 229 -24.05 -13.05 -1.50
C ALA A 229 -23.18 -13.62 -2.63
N GLN A 230 -22.56 -14.80 -2.43
CA GLN A 230 -21.68 -15.48 -3.38
C GLN A 230 -20.49 -14.61 -3.86
N ILE A 231 -19.92 -13.81 -2.97
CA ILE A 231 -18.80 -12.90 -3.25
C ILE A 231 -17.48 -13.63 -3.03
N GLY A 232 -16.83 -14.04 -4.13
CA GLY A 232 -15.57 -14.79 -4.10
C GLY A 232 -14.33 -13.91 -3.86
N VAL A 233 -13.99 -13.67 -2.59
CA VAL A 233 -12.72 -13.02 -2.17
C VAL A 233 -11.73 -14.04 -1.61
N ILE A 234 -10.44 -13.80 -1.82
CA ILE A 234 -9.36 -14.55 -1.14
C ILE A 234 -9.08 -13.83 0.19
N LEU A 235 -9.38 -14.47 1.32
CA LEU A 235 -9.06 -13.93 2.64
C LEU A 235 -7.73 -14.50 3.13
N LEU A 236 -6.69 -13.66 3.17
CA LEU A 236 -5.39 -14.03 3.72
C LEU A 236 -5.29 -13.51 5.16
N VAL A 237 -5.30 -14.45 6.10
CA VAL A 237 -5.16 -14.16 7.53
C VAL A 237 -3.70 -14.31 7.95
N TRP A 238 -3.05 -13.19 8.28
CA TRP A 238 -1.76 -13.18 8.94
C TRP A 238 -1.94 -13.52 10.42
N ASN A 239 -1.80 -14.80 10.74
CA ASN A 239 -2.00 -15.34 12.08
C ASN A 239 -0.67 -15.43 12.84
N ASN A 240 -0.38 -14.41 13.65
CA ASN A 240 0.81 -14.34 14.52
C ASN A 240 0.43 -14.37 16.01
N GLN A 241 -0.83 -14.67 16.31
CA GLN A 241 -1.45 -14.84 17.63
C GLN A 241 -1.35 -13.61 18.54
N CYS A 242 -1.33 -12.41 17.95
CA CYS A 242 -1.16 -11.16 18.70
C CYS A 242 -1.50 -9.92 17.84
N TYR A 243 -1.65 -8.77 18.48
CA TYR A 243 -1.47 -7.48 17.80
C TYR A 243 0.02 -7.20 17.57
N GLY A 244 0.59 -7.93 16.61
CA GLY A 244 2.05 -8.02 16.42
C GLY A 244 2.74 -6.68 16.18
N GLU A 245 2.15 -5.78 15.39
CA GLU A 245 2.77 -4.46 15.16
C GLU A 245 2.86 -3.63 16.43
N ILE A 246 1.80 -3.65 17.24
CA ILE A 246 1.74 -2.91 18.51
C ILE A 246 2.75 -3.51 19.49
N ARG A 247 2.81 -4.84 19.57
CA ARG A 247 3.80 -5.53 20.42
C ARG A 247 5.23 -5.17 20.03
N ASP A 248 5.55 -5.25 18.73
CA ASP A 248 6.88 -4.95 18.21
C ASP A 248 7.25 -3.48 18.52
N TYR A 249 6.31 -2.54 18.41
CA TYR A 249 6.53 -1.13 18.75
C TYR A 249 6.68 -0.87 20.25
N MET A 250 5.88 -1.54 21.10
CA MET A 250 6.03 -1.46 22.56
C MET A 250 7.43 -1.92 22.98
N GLN A 251 7.89 -3.07 22.46
CA GLN A 251 9.21 -3.61 22.75
C GLN A 251 10.33 -2.69 22.27
N ALA A 252 10.23 -2.14 21.05
CA ALA A 252 11.22 -1.20 20.51
C ALA A 252 11.31 0.12 21.31
N ARG A 253 10.32 0.43 22.14
CA ARG A 253 10.26 1.61 23.02
C ARG A 253 10.48 1.29 24.49
N ASP A 254 10.93 0.07 24.82
CA ASP A 254 11.08 -0.44 26.19
C ASP A 254 9.79 -0.34 27.03
N ILE A 255 8.63 -0.42 26.37
CA ILE A 255 7.30 -0.47 27.00
C ILE A 255 6.93 -1.94 27.22
N VAL A 256 6.51 -2.28 28.44
CA VAL A 256 6.03 -3.62 28.78
C VAL A 256 4.79 -3.95 27.93
N PRO A 257 4.80 -5.04 27.13
CA PRO A 257 3.64 -5.44 26.34
C PRO A 257 2.40 -5.68 27.20
N LEU A 258 1.28 -5.02 26.89
CA LEU A 258 0.00 -5.18 27.59
C LEU A 258 -1.15 -5.09 26.58
N GLY A 259 -2.10 -6.03 26.66
CA GLY A 259 -3.29 -6.05 25.78
C GLY A 259 -3.01 -6.41 24.32
N VAL A 260 -1.80 -6.89 24.01
CA VAL A 260 -1.38 -7.26 22.65
C VAL A 260 -1.39 -8.76 22.39
N ASP A 261 -1.37 -9.58 23.44
CA ASP A 261 -1.57 -11.02 23.32
C ASP A 261 -3.06 -11.31 23.37
N ILE A 262 -3.58 -11.94 22.32
CA ILE A 262 -5.00 -12.17 22.13
C ILE A 262 -5.28 -13.65 21.94
N LEU A 263 -6.45 -14.09 22.41
CA LEU A 263 -6.97 -15.39 22.03
C LEU A 263 -7.47 -15.31 20.58
N THR A 264 -6.89 -16.12 19.70
CA THR A 264 -7.32 -16.20 18.30
C THR A 264 -8.34 -17.31 18.09
N PRO A 265 -9.33 -17.12 17.20
CA PRO A 265 -10.25 -18.19 16.84
C PRO A 265 -9.55 -19.39 16.20
N ASP A 266 -10.16 -20.57 16.30
CA ASP A 266 -9.87 -21.65 15.36
C ASP A 266 -10.44 -21.26 13.99
N PHE A 267 -9.55 -20.73 13.14
CA PHE A 267 -9.92 -20.26 11.79
C PHE A 267 -10.46 -21.38 10.89
N GLN A 268 -10.07 -22.64 11.11
CA GLN A 268 -10.61 -23.76 10.35
C GLN A 268 -12.05 -24.08 10.79
N ALA A 269 -12.29 -24.12 12.10
CA ALA A 269 -13.63 -24.31 12.65
C ALA A 269 -14.57 -23.15 12.25
N MET A 270 -14.07 -21.91 12.31
CA MET A 270 -14.81 -20.72 11.91
C MET A 270 -15.16 -20.72 10.41
N ALA A 271 -14.20 -21.09 9.55
CA ALA A 271 -14.46 -21.24 8.13
C ALA A 271 -15.53 -22.31 7.86
N ARG A 272 -15.46 -23.43 8.57
CA ARG A 272 -16.48 -24.49 8.50
C ARG A 272 -17.85 -24.01 8.94
N SER A 273 -17.96 -23.25 10.03
CA SER A 273 -19.24 -22.71 10.52
C SER A 273 -19.85 -21.69 9.56
N PHE A 274 -19.01 -20.95 8.81
CA PHE A 274 -19.47 -19.99 7.80
C PHE A 274 -19.56 -20.57 6.38
N HIS A 275 -19.37 -21.88 6.22
CA HIS A 275 -19.47 -22.57 4.93
C HIS A 275 -18.50 -22.05 3.84
N VAL A 276 -17.32 -21.59 4.25
CA VAL A 276 -16.25 -21.13 3.36
C VAL A 276 -15.07 -22.10 3.36
N ALA A 277 -14.32 -22.12 2.26
CA ALA A 277 -13.13 -22.95 2.14
C ALA A 277 -12.01 -22.42 3.04
N HIS A 278 -11.21 -23.32 3.61
CA HIS A 278 -10.06 -22.99 4.43
C HIS A 278 -8.85 -23.80 3.99
N HIS A 279 -7.72 -23.11 3.89
CA HIS A 279 -6.43 -23.72 3.65
C HIS A 279 -5.40 -23.11 4.60
N ARG A 280 -4.57 -23.96 5.22
CA ARG A 280 -3.43 -23.51 6.01
C ARG A 280 -2.20 -23.44 5.11
N ALA A 281 -1.54 -22.28 5.11
CA ALA A 281 -0.25 -22.09 4.46
C ALA A 281 0.83 -21.94 5.53
N ASP A 282 1.90 -22.72 5.42
CA ASP A 282 3.08 -22.72 6.31
C ASP A 282 4.34 -22.21 5.62
N SER A 283 4.22 -21.86 4.34
CA SER A 283 5.32 -21.53 3.44
C SER A 283 4.82 -20.72 2.24
N PRO A 284 5.67 -19.90 1.60
CA PRO A 284 5.28 -19.20 0.37
C PRO A 284 4.76 -20.15 -0.73
N ARG A 285 5.36 -21.33 -0.85
CA ARG A 285 4.93 -22.36 -1.81
C ARG A 285 3.52 -22.86 -1.54
N SER A 286 3.19 -23.17 -0.28
CA SER A 286 1.82 -23.58 0.09
C SER A 286 0.82 -22.44 -0.13
N CYS A 287 1.20 -21.18 0.16
CA CYS A 287 0.37 -20.00 -0.09
C CYS A 287 -0.01 -19.86 -1.57
N LYS A 288 0.93 -20.02 -2.49
CA LYS A 288 0.68 -20.03 -3.95
C LYS A 288 -0.39 -21.05 -4.35
N THR A 289 -0.26 -22.28 -3.85
CA THR A 289 -1.22 -23.35 -4.15
C THR A 289 -2.62 -23.01 -3.61
N CYS A 290 -2.70 -22.41 -2.42
CA CYS A 290 -3.96 -22.05 -1.78
C CYS A 290 -4.66 -20.86 -2.47
N CYS A 291 -3.90 -19.92 -3.04
CA CYS A 291 -4.44 -18.73 -3.68
C CYS A 291 -4.86 -18.97 -5.14
N THR A 292 -4.54 -20.13 -5.72
CA THR A 292 -4.96 -20.46 -7.08
C THR A 292 -6.41 -20.96 -7.05
N PRO A 293 -7.35 -20.33 -7.77
CA PRO A 293 -8.73 -20.80 -7.80
C PRO A 293 -8.79 -22.26 -8.24
N SER A 294 -9.47 -23.12 -7.47
CA SER A 294 -9.77 -24.47 -7.93
C SER A 294 -10.62 -24.37 -9.19
N ARG A 295 -10.14 -24.89 -10.32
CA ARG A 295 -10.89 -24.92 -11.60
C ARG A 295 -12.13 -25.82 -11.59
N THR A 296 -12.52 -26.33 -10.43
CA THR A 296 -13.74 -27.11 -10.27
C THR A 296 -14.93 -26.17 -10.47
N PRO A 297 -15.83 -26.43 -11.45
CA PRO A 297 -17.05 -25.66 -11.57
C PRO A 297 -17.81 -25.80 -10.26
N ALA A 298 -18.24 -24.67 -9.68
CA ALA A 298 -19.24 -24.71 -8.63
C ALA A 298 -20.49 -25.36 -9.24
N ASN A 299 -20.77 -26.61 -8.88
CA ASN A 299 -22.07 -27.20 -9.15
C ASN A 299 -23.11 -26.32 -8.47
N ARG A 300 -24.05 -25.84 -9.30
CA ARG A 300 -25.25 -25.14 -8.88
C ARG A 300 -26.08 -25.98 -7.91
#